data_AF-A0A968GDD7-F1
#
_entry.id   AF-A0A968GDD7-F1
#
_cell.length_a   1.000
_cell.length_b   1.000
_cell.length_c   1.000
_cell.angle_alpha   90.00
_cell.angle_beta   90.00
_cell.angle_gamma   90.00
#
_symmetry.space_group_name_H-M   'P 1'
#
loop_
_entity.id
_entity.type
_entity.pdbx_description
1 polymer ?
#
loop_
_entity_poly.entity_id
_entity_poly.type
_entity_poly.pdbx_seq_one_letter_code
_entity_poly.pdbx_strand_id
1 'polypeptide(L)'
;MKFRLFIVVMSVLWMYRPSYALLKIGFVDIFPTVRVTSRNFKVESIDRLFYTQYHLSPKAFVVGIDYQIVGIHFFVALDFMRNLEAEFYKMTWTNLPVGKNLAASASTNFPSEGFIGYHNDVITASIGRRRAHLGPGNHGLMLSRYTPYFDGIWLSLHPKTRENQRFFYTFFLAADDTAALNRLWNAFDPYAADVMQLNRYQQRTKFLAVHRIGYQFEFLKFGIGESSIISGIPLTFFNANPMNFWHNTYEVGLNVTLGFDIEGVIGKKRNIRLYGEFLLDDVKTSVEPGGNPLAFGLSLGAQWHVFERDEEHFGPNFDYTRNTLQEGGFNFTGKSGLVLGFQAVWATRYLYSRAMDDPLGKFTFHNQLQLGVGHWSVLENYIGFTHGPDSVLLEFQADYIDKNWRIQSTFGIFLWGESGRANSGFLPTYQGNIAIGGLFDPINDLGNVFLSGVESVLLLPKVNVFYAFKRWLSVYGGFSAEIDILHITQSRITVESGVAMRF
;
A
#
# COMPACT_ATOMS: atom_id res chain seq x y z
N MET A 1 30.89 23.86 -39.28
CA MET A 1 31.17 22.60 -38.55
C MET A 1 30.06 22.17 -37.58
N LYS A 2 29.30 23.07 -36.94
CA LYS A 2 28.25 22.72 -35.95
C LYS A 2 26.97 22.09 -36.52
N PHE A 3 26.66 22.31 -37.80
CA PHE A 3 25.43 21.77 -38.42
C PHE A 3 25.56 20.30 -38.91
N ARG A 4 26.79 19.83 -39.18
CA ARG A 4 27.03 18.44 -39.62
C ARG A 4 27.00 17.45 -38.46
N LEU A 5 27.36 17.87 -37.24
CA LEU A 5 27.30 17.02 -36.05
C LEU A 5 25.85 16.72 -35.63
N PHE A 6 24.94 17.69 -35.78
CA PHE A 6 23.52 17.51 -35.47
C PHE A 6 22.83 16.52 -36.41
N ILE A 7 23.19 16.56 -37.70
CA ILE A 7 22.67 15.62 -38.70
C ILE A 7 23.22 14.21 -38.45
N VAL A 8 24.50 14.06 -38.06
CA VAL A 8 25.07 12.74 -37.76
C VAL A 8 24.46 12.13 -36.49
N VAL A 9 24.17 12.91 -35.44
CA VAL A 9 23.47 12.43 -34.24
C VAL A 9 22.03 12.00 -34.56
N MET A 10 21.31 12.76 -35.41
CA MET A 10 19.97 12.40 -35.87
C MET A 10 19.95 11.16 -36.77
N SER A 11 20.96 11.00 -37.63
CA SER A 11 21.08 9.81 -38.49
C SER A 11 21.44 8.55 -37.70
N VAL A 12 22.26 8.65 -36.65
CA VAL A 12 22.58 7.52 -35.77
C VAL A 12 21.36 7.11 -34.92
N LEU A 13 20.53 8.08 -34.50
CA LEU A 13 19.23 7.81 -33.86
C LEU A 13 18.21 7.17 -34.81
N TRP A 14 18.31 7.42 -36.12
CA TRP A 14 17.43 6.83 -37.13
C TRP A 14 17.85 5.42 -37.58
N MET A 15 19.12 5.06 -37.47
CA MET A 15 19.62 3.74 -37.91
C MET A 15 19.43 2.62 -36.86
N TYR A 16 19.08 2.94 -35.62
CA TYR A 16 18.59 1.96 -34.65
C TYR A 16 17.08 1.77 -34.86
N ARG A 17 16.72 0.81 -35.72
CA ARG A 17 15.38 0.21 -35.92
C ARG A 17 14.20 1.01 -35.33
N PRO A 18 13.44 1.77 -36.14
CA PRO A 18 12.15 2.30 -35.69
C PRO A 18 11.14 1.14 -35.67
N SER A 19 11.25 0.24 -34.72
CA SER A 19 10.17 -0.67 -34.37
C SER A 19 9.12 0.14 -33.62
N TYR A 20 8.14 0.68 -34.36
CA TYR A 20 6.79 0.94 -33.87
C TYR A 20 6.62 1.72 -32.55
N ALA A 21 7.54 2.62 -32.20
CA ALA A 21 7.27 3.64 -31.19
C ALA A 21 6.33 4.70 -31.79
N LEU A 22 5.09 4.31 -32.05
CA LEU A 22 3.96 5.25 -32.11
C LEU A 22 4.04 6.08 -30.83
N LEU A 23 4.30 7.38 -30.98
CA LEU A 23 4.27 8.37 -29.91
C LEU A 23 2.89 8.35 -29.23
N LYS A 24 2.68 7.42 -28.30
CA LYS A 24 1.59 7.49 -27.32
C LYS A 24 2.06 8.39 -26.19
N ILE A 25 1.99 9.71 -26.41
CA ILE A 25 2.35 10.69 -25.37
C ILE A 25 1.22 10.78 -24.33
N GLY A 26 -0.04 10.67 -24.77
CA GLY A 26 -1.22 10.73 -23.90
C GLY A 26 -1.99 9.42 -23.90
N PHE A 27 -2.76 9.20 -22.84
CA PHE A 27 -3.76 8.14 -22.77
C PHE A 27 -5.08 8.68 -22.21
N VAL A 28 -6.18 8.04 -22.64
CA VAL A 28 -7.50 8.21 -22.04
C VAL A 28 -8.05 6.84 -21.69
N ASP A 29 -8.30 6.66 -20.40
CA ASP A 29 -8.78 5.46 -19.76
C ASP A 29 -10.21 5.76 -19.27
N ILE A 30 -11.22 5.05 -19.77
CA ILE A 30 -12.66 5.33 -19.51
C ILE A 30 -13.32 4.14 -18.83
N PHE A 31 -13.92 4.34 -17.65
CA PHE A 31 -14.50 3.27 -16.83
C PHE A 31 -15.84 3.68 -16.16
N PRO A 32 -16.91 3.92 -16.92
CA PRO A 32 -18.23 4.08 -16.31
C PRO A 32 -18.61 2.79 -15.59
N THR A 33 -18.97 2.91 -14.31
CA THR A 33 -19.52 1.81 -13.52
C THR A 33 -20.94 2.08 -13.12
N VAL A 34 -21.70 1.00 -12.98
CA VAL A 34 -22.96 0.96 -12.26
C VAL A 34 -22.75 0.17 -10.98
N ARG A 35 -23.01 0.80 -9.83
CA ARG A 35 -22.77 0.23 -8.48
C ARG A 35 -24.05 0.26 -7.64
N VAL A 36 -24.49 -0.88 -7.12
CA VAL A 36 -25.57 -0.94 -6.13
C VAL A 36 -24.97 -1.38 -4.80
N THR A 37 -25.17 -0.59 -3.75
CA THR A 37 -24.67 -0.88 -2.40
C THR A 37 -25.81 -0.88 -1.39
N SER A 38 -25.82 -1.85 -0.47
CA SER A 38 -26.83 -1.95 0.60
C SER A 38 -26.58 -1.02 1.80
N ARG A 39 -25.46 -0.29 1.83
CA ARG A 39 -25.02 0.48 3.01
C ARG A 39 -25.91 1.68 3.31
N ASN A 40 -26.39 1.82 4.55
CA ASN A 40 -27.16 2.98 5.01
C ASN A 40 -26.24 4.06 5.59
N PHE A 41 -25.74 4.96 4.74
CA PHE A 41 -24.72 5.97 5.08
C PHE A 41 -25.15 7.09 6.04
N LYS A 42 -26.40 7.11 6.53
CA LYS A 42 -26.87 8.17 7.43
C LYS A 42 -26.34 8.05 8.86
N VAL A 43 -25.73 6.92 9.23
CA VAL A 43 -25.43 6.57 10.63
C VAL A 43 -23.92 6.52 10.93
N GLU A 44 -23.06 6.47 9.92
CA GLU A 44 -21.61 6.22 10.11
C GLU A 44 -20.76 7.43 9.74
N SER A 45 -19.58 7.56 10.34
CA SER A 45 -18.55 8.51 9.93
C SER A 45 -17.70 7.94 8.79
N ILE A 46 -17.08 8.82 8.00
CA ILE A 46 -16.03 8.41 7.05
C ILE A 46 -14.85 7.86 7.86
N ASP A 47 -14.58 6.58 7.72
CA ASP A 47 -13.48 5.90 8.38
C ASP A 47 -12.31 5.59 7.42
N ARG A 48 -11.22 5.05 7.98
CA ARG A 48 -10.00 4.68 7.27
C ARG A 48 -10.25 3.61 6.22
N LEU A 49 -11.03 2.57 6.54
CA LEU A 49 -11.31 1.46 5.63
C LEU A 49 -12.05 1.96 4.39
N PHE A 50 -13.06 2.82 4.58
CA PHE A 50 -13.78 3.46 3.50
C PHE A 50 -12.85 4.31 2.63
N TYR A 51 -11.91 5.04 3.23
CA TYR A 51 -10.95 5.83 2.48
C TYR A 51 -9.98 4.98 1.65
N THR A 52 -9.46 3.87 2.21
CA THR A 52 -8.68 2.89 1.44
C THR A 52 -9.52 2.33 0.29
N GLN A 53 -10.76 1.93 0.54
CA GLN A 53 -11.68 1.44 -0.49
C GLN A 53 -11.98 2.48 -1.57
N TYR A 54 -12.12 3.76 -1.20
CA TYR A 54 -12.36 4.86 -2.14
C TYR A 54 -11.21 5.00 -3.16
N HIS A 55 -9.96 4.86 -2.72
CA HIS A 55 -8.79 4.91 -3.61
C HIS A 55 -8.54 3.63 -4.42
N LEU A 56 -9.11 2.51 -3.98
CA LEU A 56 -9.12 1.24 -4.72
C LEU A 56 -10.34 1.11 -5.65
N SER A 57 -11.31 2.01 -5.53
CA SER A 57 -12.51 2.00 -6.36
C SER A 57 -12.22 2.46 -7.79
N PRO A 58 -12.94 1.92 -8.79
CA PRO A 58 -12.74 2.35 -10.16
C PRO A 58 -13.01 3.84 -10.39
N LYS A 59 -12.04 4.54 -11.00
CA LYS A 59 -12.19 5.95 -11.42
C LYS A 59 -13.13 6.03 -12.62
N ALA A 60 -13.88 7.12 -12.81
CA ALA A 60 -14.76 7.24 -13.97
C ALA A 60 -13.97 7.43 -15.27
N PHE A 61 -12.95 8.27 -15.22
CA PHE A 61 -12.01 8.47 -16.31
C PHE A 61 -10.65 8.86 -15.75
N VAL A 62 -9.59 8.41 -16.42
CA VAL A 62 -8.21 8.78 -16.12
C VAL A 62 -7.61 9.33 -17.40
N VAL A 63 -7.08 10.54 -17.32
CA VAL A 63 -6.40 11.19 -18.44
C VAL A 63 -4.99 11.52 -18.00
N GLY A 64 -4.00 11.20 -18.82
CA GLY A 64 -2.63 11.38 -18.40
C GLY A 64 -1.60 11.30 -19.50
N ILE A 65 -0.35 11.44 -19.08
CA ILE A 65 0.84 11.22 -19.89
C ILE A 65 1.52 9.98 -19.33
N ASP A 66 1.83 9.04 -20.21
CA ASP A 66 2.54 7.80 -19.89
C ASP A 66 3.64 7.62 -20.93
N TYR A 67 4.84 8.09 -20.61
CA TYR A 67 5.93 8.20 -21.57
C TYR A 67 7.18 7.49 -21.07
N GLN A 68 7.73 6.59 -21.88
CA GLN A 68 8.93 5.83 -21.56
C GLN A 68 10.03 6.04 -22.60
N ILE A 69 11.24 6.37 -22.16
CA ILE A 69 12.42 6.54 -23.00
C ILE A 69 13.67 6.02 -22.29
N VAL A 70 14.34 5.00 -22.85
CA VAL A 70 15.64 4.49 -22.38
C VAL A 70 15.68 4.28 -20.85
N GLY A 71 14.73 3.51 -20.32
CA GLY A 71 14.62 3.22 -18.88
C GLY A 71 14.00 4.34 -18.03
N ILE A 72 13.86 5.56 -18.55
CA ILE A 72 13.14 6.65 -17.89
C ILE A 72 11.65 6.49 -18.14
N HIS A 73 10.83 6.65 -17.11
CA HIS A 73 9.38 6.61 -17.17
C HIS A 73 8.81 7.90 -16.56
N PHE A 74 8.17 8.72 -17.38
CA PHE A 74 7.38 9.86 -16.94
C PHE A 74 5.90 9.45 -16.92
N PHE A 75 5.26 9.63 -15.77
CA PHE A 75 3.86 9.30 -15.61
C PHE A 75 3.14 10.40 -14.81
N VAL A 76 1.99 10.84 -15.29
CA VAL A 76 1.05 11.65 -14.52
C VAL A 76 -0.37 11.29 -14.92
N ALA A 77 -1.22 11.11 -13.92
CA ALA A 77 -2.63 10.77 -14.12
C ALA A 77 -3.54 11.77 -13.40
N LEU A 78 -4.49 12.32 -14.14
CA LEU A 78 -5.62 13.06 -13.62
C LEU A 78 -6.80 12.12 -13.48
N ASP A 79 -7.13 11.82 -12.23
CA ASP A 79 -8.26 10.99 -11.87
C ASP A 79 -9.53 11.83 -11.83
N PHE A 80 -10.47 11.50 -12.69
CA PHE A 80 -11.80 12.00 -12.58
C PHE A 80 -12.68 10.93 -11.96
N MET A 81 -13.09 11.23 -10.74
CA MET A 81 -13.89 10.35 -9.90
C MET A 81 -14.84 11.21 -9.07
N ARG A 82 -15.80 10.56 -8.42
CA ARG A 82 -16.64 11.24 -7.44
C ARG A 82 -15.80 11.70 -6.27
N ASN A 83 -16.16 12.85 -5.74
CA ASN A 83 -15.66 13.33 -4.46
C ASN A 83 -16.06 12.36 -3.32
N LEU A 84 -15.20 12.19 -2.31
CA LEU A 84 -15.40 11.24 -1.20
C LEU A 84 -16.72 11.48 -0.46
N GLU A 85 -17.11 12.74 -0.21
CA GLU A 85 -18.40 13.06 0.43
C GLU A 85 -19.59 12.66 -0.46
N ALA A 86 -19.46 12.86 -1.77
CA ALA A 86 -20.49 12.46 -2.72
C ALA A 86 -20.63 10.93 -2.78
N GLU A 87 -19.51 10.21 -2.69
CA GLU A 87 -19.47 8.74 -2.57
C GLU A 87 -20.09 8.24 -1.27
N PHE A 88 -19.89 8.99 -0.18
CA PHE A 88 -20.38 8.63 1.15
C PHE A 88 -21.87 8.94 1.34
N TYR A 89 -22.31 10.20 1.18
CA TYR A 89 -23.64 10.62 1.62
C TYR A 89 -24.77 10.40 0.62
N LYS A 90 -24.44 10.27 -0.67
CA LYS A 90 -25.43 10.11 -1.73
C LYS A 90 -25.16 8.79 -2.41
N MET A 91 -25.91 7.75 -2.03
CA MET A 91 -26.02 6.51 -2.80
C MET A 91 -26.22 6.88 -4.27
N THR A 92 -25.17 6.79 -5.08
CA THR A 92 -25.31 6.92 -6.52
C THR A 92 -24.90 5.64 -7.14
N TRP A 93 -25.70 5.23 -8.11
CA TRP A 93 -25.50 3.97 -8.78
C TRP A 93 -24.34 4.00 -9.77
N THR A 94 -23.42 4.96 -9.67
CA THR A 94 -22.34 5.15 -10.63
C THR A 94 -21.13 5.86 -10.02
N ASN A 95 -19.95 5.60 -10.55
CA ASN A 95 -18.72 6.32 -10.25
C ASN A 95 -18.55 7.63 -11.04
N LEU A 96 -19.49 7.97 -11.94
CA LEU A 96 -19.47 9.23 -12.67
C LEU A 96 -19.70 10.41 -11.69
N PRO A 97 -18.92 11.50 -11.75
CA PRO A 97 -19.10 12.68 -10.89
C PRO A 97 -20.31 13.53 -11.29
N VAL A 98 -21.48 12.93 -11.51
CA VAL A 98 -22.72 13.63 -11.89
C VAL A 98 -23.46 14.06 -10.63
N GLY A 99 -23.83 15.34 -10.54
CA GLY A 99 -24.63 15.87 -9.45
C GLY A 99 -25.18 17.25 -9.79
N LYS A 100 -26.19 17.72 -9.04
CA LYS A 100 -26.77 19.07 -9.21
C LYS A 100 -25.71 20.18 -9.13
N ASN A 101 -24.59 19.93 -8.45
CA ASN A 101 -23.42 20.80 -8.43
C ASN A 101 -22.18 19.96 -8.80
N LEU A 102 -21.72 20.11 -10.05
CA LEU A 102 -20.59 19.36 -10.61
C LEU A 102 -19.29 19.57 -9.79
N ALA A 103 -19.06 20.81 -9.33
CA ALA A 103 -17.89 21.16 -8.54
C ALA A 103 -17.89 20.49 -7.15
N ALA A 104 -19.07 20.12 -6.63
CA ALA A 104 -19.19 19.36 -5.39
C ALA A 104 -19.15 17.84 -5.61
N SER A 105 -19.48 17.35 -6.83
CA SER A 105 -19.52 15.92 -7.13
C SER A 105 -18.21 15.37 -7.71
N ALA A 106 -17.35 16.20 -8.31
CA ALA A 106 -16.03 15.78 -8.81
C ALA A 106 -14.95 15.89 -7.73
N SER A 107 -14.09 14.87 -7.62
CA SER A 107 -12.90 14.92 -6.77
C SER A 107 -11.87 15.89 -7.36
N THR A 108 -11.35 16.76 -6.51
CA THR A 108 -10.21 17.65 -6.82
C THR A 108 -8.90 17.13 -6.22
N ASN A 109 -8.91 15.95 -5.61
CA ASN A 109 -7.76 15.31 -4.98
C ASN A 109 -6.90 14.57 -6.02
N PHE A 110 -6.31 15.32 -6.96
CA PHE A 110 -5.44 14.82 -8.02
C PHE A 110 -4.10 15.59 -8.06
N PRO A 111 -3.03 15.05 -8.66
CA PRO A 111 -2.94 13.69 -9.23
C PRO A 111 -2.92 12.62 -8.11
N SER A 112 -3.47 11.44 -8.40
CA SER A 112 -3.32 10.26 -7.54
C SER A 112 -1.94 9.62 -7.71
N GLU A 113 -1.39 9.69 -8.92
CA GLU A 113 -0.05 9.24 -9.28
C GLU A 113 0.60 10.27 -10.21
N GLY A 114 1.85 10.60 -9.92
CA GLY A 114 2.63 11.55 -10.68
C GLY A 114 4.10 11.41 -10.34
N PHE A 115 4.90 10.82 -11.23
CA PHE A 115 6.28 10.48 -10.93
C PHE A 115 7.19 10.52 -12.16
N ILE A 116 8.49 10.60 -11.86
CA ILE A 116 9.57 10.32 -12.79
C ILE A 116 10.34 9.14 -12.22
N GLY A 117 10.44 8.07 -13.00
CA GLY A 117 11.14 6.85 -12.65
C GLY A 117 12.30 6.57 -13.60
N TYR A 118 13.27 5.81 -13.11
CA TYR A 118 14.30 5.16 -13.91
C TYR A 118 14.35 3.68 -13.53
N HIS A 119 14.44 2.80 -14.51
CA HIS A 119 14.55 1.37 -14.29
C HIS A 119 15.50 0.72 -15.28
N ASN A 120 16.40 -0.13 -14.77
CA ASN A 120 17.19 -1.07 -15.53
C ASN A 120 17.45 -2.36 -14.71
N ASP A 121 18.27 -3.25 -15.25
CA ASP A 121 18.63 -4.54 -14.63
C ASP A 121 19.36 -4.43 -13.28
N VAL A 122 19.82 -3.25 -12.88
CA VAL A 122 20.66 -3.03 -11.69
C VAL A 122 20.05 -2.01 -10.72
N ILE A 123 19.32 -1.01 -11.22
CA ILE A 123 18.85 0.14 -10.46
C ILE A 123 17.40 0.44 -10.79
N THR A 124 16.62 0.75 -9.76
CA THR A 124 15.31 1.41 -9.88
C THR A 124 15.34 2.67 -9.04
N ALA A 125 15.04 3.81 -9.65
CA ALA A 125 14.87 5.07 -8.93
C ALA A 125 13.50 5.65 -9.28
N SER A 126 12.87 6.33 -8.33
CA SER A 126 11.62 7.04 -8.59
C SER A 126 11.50 8.24 -7.67
N ILE A 127 10.97 9.34 -8.19
CA ILE A 127 10.61 10.52 -7.40
C ILE A 127 9.20 10.97 -7.77
N GLY A 128 8.41 11.33 -6.77
CA GLY A 128 7.07 11.85 -6.93
C GLY A 128 6.04 11.08 -6.11
N ARG A 129 4.78 11.18 -6.55
CA ARG A 129 3.62 10.55 -5.91
C ARG A 129 3.39 9.16 -6.47
N ARG A 130 3.55 8.13 -5.64
CA ARG A 130 3.43 6.73 -6.06
C ARG A 130 3.08 5.82 -4.90
N ARG A 131 2.40 4.71 -5.16
CA ARG A 131 2.25 3.62 -4.18
C ARG A 131 3.58 2.93 -3.96
N ALA A 132 3.80 2.42 -2.75
CA ALA A 132 5.01 1.69 -2.40
C ALA A 132 4.65 0.41 -1.64
N HIS A 133 5.47 -0.62 -1.81
CA HIS A 133 5.24 -1.92 -1.20
C HIS A 133 6.56 -2.63 -0.92
N LEU A 134 6.67 -3.13 0.31
CA LEU A 134 7.78 -3.94 0.79
C LEU A 134 7.19 -5.12 1.54
N GLY A 135 7.71 -6.30 1.22
CA GLY A 135 7.20 -7.57 1.69
C GLY A 135 6.77 -8.48 0.52
N PRO A 136 6.70 -9.80 0.75
CA PRO A 136 6.34 -10.77 -0.28
C PRO A 136 4.83 -11.01 -0.41
N GLY A 137 4.02 -10.65 0.59
CA GLY A 137 2.56 -10.83 0.59
C GLY A 137 1.80 -9.70 -0.10
N ASN A 138 0.48 -9.79 -0.21
CA ASN A 138 -0.33 -8.69 -0.77
C ASN A 138 -0.44 -7.53 0.21
N HIS A 139 -0.62 -7.88 1.48
CA HIS A 139 -0.64 -6.99 2.62
C HIS A 139 0.75 -6.96 3.25
N GLY A 140 1.55 -5.93 2.94
CA GLY A 140 2.89 -5.74 3.51
C GLY A 140 2.81 -5.10 4.90
N LEU A 141 3.63 -5.56 5.85
CA LEU A 141 3.67 -5.01 7.20
C LEU A 141 4.50 -3.72 7.24
N MET A 142 5.60 -3.62 6.48
CA MET A 142 6.42 -2.40 6.49
C MET A 142 5.86 -1.31 5.56
N LEU A 143 5.56 -1.67 4.30
CA LEU A 143 4.91 -0.80 3.31
C LEU A 143 3.85 -1.60 2.54
N SER A 144 2.62 -1.10 2.49
CA SER A 144 1.54 -1.75 1.75
C SER A 144 1.19 -1.04 0.46
N ARG A 145 1.02 -1.82 -0.62
CA ARG A 145 0.48 -1.35 -1.90
C ARG A 145 -0.94 -0.78 -1.80
N TYR A 146 -1.65 -1.08 -0.73
CA TYR A 146 -3.01 -0.60 -0.50
C TYR A 146 -3.05 0.78 0.16
N THR A 147 -1.91 1.25 0.69
CA THR A 147 -1.77 2.62 1.16
C THR A 147 -1.82 3.57 -0.06
N PRO A 148 -2.71 4.57 -0.10
CA PRO A 148 -3.12 5.22 -1.35
C PRO A 148 -1.99 5.74 -2.25
N TYR A 149 -1.04 6.46 -1.67
CA TYR A 149 0.18 6.94 -2.31
C TYR A 149 1.11 7.54 -1.24
N PHE A 150 2.37 7.71 -1.64
CA PHE A 150 3.39 8.44 -0.90
C PHE A 150 4.03 9.48 -1.81
N ASP A 151 4.33 10.65 -1.27
CA ASP A 151 5.14 11.67 -1.94
C ASP A 151 6.60 11.49 -1.49
N GLY A 152 7.44 10.93 -2.36
CA GLY A 152 8.77 10.51 -1.92
C GLY A 152 9.78 10.18 -3.01
N ILE A 153 10.92 9.67 -2.55
CA ILE A 153 12.04 9.19 -3.34
C ILE A 153 12.25 7.72 -3.02
N TRP A 154 12.38 6.90 -4.05
CA TRP A 154 12.70 5.49 -3.97
C TRP A 154 13.99 5.21 -4.72
N LEU A 155 14.87 4.43 -4.12
CA LEU A 155 16.08 3.91 -4.73
C LEU A 155 16.20 2.42 -4.40
N SER A 156 16.31 1.57 -5.41
CA SER A 156 16.59 0.15 -5.26
C SER A 156 17.79 -0.20 -6.14
N LEU A 157 18.72 -0.94 -5.55
CA LEU A 157 19.86 -1.56 -6.20
C LEU A 157 19.62 -3.07 -6.19
N HIS A 158 19.79 -3.75 -7.32
CA HIS A 158 19.54 -5.19 -7.43
C HIS A 158 20.54 -5.87 -8.39
N PRO A 159 21.86 -5.69 -8.21
CA PRO A 159 22.85 -6.27 -9.10
C PRO A 159 22.81 -7.80 -9.08
N LYS A 160 22.89 -8.40 -10.27
CA LYS A 160 23.15 -9.83 -10.43
C LYS A 160 24.54 -10.15 -9.88
N THR A 161 24.61 -11.08 -8.93
CA THR A 161 25.87 -11.55 -8.35
C THR A 161 26.35 -12.83 -9.02
N ARG A 162 25.42 -13.71 -9.41
CA ARG A 162 25.62 -14.93 -10.21
C ARG A 162 24.38 -15.19 -11.06
N GLU A 163 24.43 -16.22 -11.91
CA GLU A 163 23.24 -16.72 -12.59
C GLU A 163 22.16 -17.09 -11.54
N ASN A 164 20.94 -16.58 -11.74
CA ASN A 164 19.81 -16.75 -10.82
C ASN A 164 20.03 -16.24 -9.38
N GLN A 165 21.03 -15.37 -9.15
CA GLN A 165 21.28 -14.76 -7.85
C GLN A 165 21.39 -13.25 -7.95
N ARG A 166 20.80 -12.54 -6.99
CA ARG A 166 20.91 -11.09 -6.89
C ARG A 166 21.01 -10.64 -5.43
N PHE A 167 21.90 -9.71 -5.20
CA PHE A 167 21.84 -8.86 -4.01
C PHE A 167 20.75 -7.82 -4.25
N PHE A 168 20.05 -7.37 -3.20
CA PHE A 168 19.20 -6.21 -3.30
C PHE A 168 19.33 -5.29 -2.08
N TYR A 169 19.17 -4.00 -2.35
CA TYR A 169 19.10 -2.95 -1.36
C TYR A 169 18.05 -1.94 -1.80
N THR A 170 17.12 -1.59 -0.92
CA THR A 170 16.08 -0.58 -1.15
C THR A 170 16.20 0.51 -0.10
N PHE A 171 16.06 1.76 -0.53
CA PHE A 171 15.87 2.92 0.31
C PHE A 171 14.64 3.68 -0.17
N PHE A 172 13.80 4.09 0.77
CA PHE A 172 12.61 4.87 0.52
C PHE A 172 12.50 6.00 1.52
N LEU A 173 12.27 7.21 1.04
CA LEU A 173 12.05 8.39 1.87
C LEU A 173 10.79 9.08 1.38
N ALA A 174 9.80 9.23 2.26
CA ALA A 174 8.55 9.90 1.96
C ALA A 174 8.24 10.99 2.98
N ALA A 175 7.61 12.06 2.51
CA ALA A 175 7.11 13.13 3.36
C ALA A 175 5.61 12.97 3.60
N ASP A 176 5.16 13.30 4.80
CA ASP A 176 3.75 13.45 5.12
C ASP A 176 3.22 14.82 4.64
N ASP A 177 1.91 14.97 4.57
CA ASP A 177 1.27 16.21 4.12
C ASP A 177 1.35 17.30 5.21
N THR A 178 2.24 18.27 5.01
CA THR A 178 2.41 19.42 5.92
C THR A 178 1.11 20.19 6.16
N ALA A 179 0.22 20.30 5.18
CA ALA A 179 -1.04 21.02 5.35
C ALA A 179 -2.03 20.20 6.21
N ALA A 180 -2.03 18.88 6.06
CA ALA A 180 -2.74 17.97 6.95
C ALA A 180 -2.23 18.06 8.39
N LEU A 181 -0.90 17.99 8.57
CA LEU A 181 -0.25 18.13 9.88
C LEU A 181 -0.59 19.45 10.57
N ASN A 182 -0.58 20.57 9.83
CA ASN A 182 -0.94 21.88 10.37
C ASN A 182 -2.37 21.95 10.92
N ARG A 183 -3.31 21.23 10.31
CA ARG A 183 -4.69 21.19 10.79
C ARG A 183 -4.86 20.34 12.03
N LEU A 184 -4.16 19.20 12.08
CA LEU A 184 -4.13 18.35 13.28
C LEU A 184 -3.49 19.08 14.46
N TRP A 185 -2.45 19.88 14.21
CA TRP A 185 -1.77 20.66 15.25
C TRP A 185 -2.65 21.73 15.91
N ASN A 186 -3.63 22.27 15.19
CA ASN A 186 -4.57 23.21 15.80
C ASN A 186 -5.61 22.50 16.70
N ALA A 187 -5.75 21.18 16.55
CA ALA A 187 -6.64 20.33 17.35
C ALA A 187 -5.92 19.64 18.52
N PHE A 188 -4.59 19.58 18.51
CA PHE A 188 -3.76 18.99 19.55
C PHE A 188 -2.50 19.84 19.71
N ASP A 189 -2.25 20.40 20.91
CA ASP A 189 -1.00 21.09 21.21
C ASP A 189 0.04 20.08 21.74
N PRO A 190 0.99 19.61 20.91
CA PRO A 190 2.00 18.65 21.36
C PRO A 190 2.96 19.24 22.40
N TYR A 191 3.02 20.57 22.56
CA TYR A 191 3.81 21.19 23.64
C TYR A 191 3.14 21.06 25.01
N ALA A 192 1.82 20.87 25.05
CA ALA A 192 1.07 20.68 26.29
C ALA A 192 1.04 19.20 26.76
N ALA A 193 1.27 18.24 25.84
CA ALA A 193 1.11 16.82 26.11
C ALA A 193 2.36 16.14 26.71
N ASP A 194 3.57 16.65 26.43
CA ASP A 194 4.82 16.08 26.93
C ASP A 194 5.52 17.07 27.89
N VAL A 195 5.05 17.08 29.14
CA VAL A 195 5.61 17.92 30.23
C VAL A 195 7.08 17.56 30.52
N MET A 196 7.53 16.38 30.09
CA MET A 196 8.88 15.86 30.32
C MET A 196 9.84 16.11 29.14
N GLN A 197 9.33 16.42 27.94
CA GLN A 197 10.12 16.80 26.76
C GLN A 197 9.54 18.03 26.05
N LEU A 198 9.52 19.17 26.76
CA LEU A 198 9.03 20.49 26.30
C LEU A 198 9.52 20.99 24.92
N ASN A 199 10.44 20.28 24.25
CA ASN A 199 10.98 20.61 22.92
C ASN A 199 11.01 19.43 21.93
N ARG A 200 10.27 18.33 22.18
CA ARG A 200 10.32 17.12 21.33
C ARG A 200 9.92 17.40 19.87
N TYR A 201 8.93 18.28 19.68
CA TYR A 201 8.51 18.71 18.35
C TYR A 201 8.86 20.17 18.13
N GLN A 202 9.98 20.44 17.48
CA GLN A 202 10.40 21.79 17.07
C GLN A 202 9.77 22.19 15.73
N GLN A 203 9.26 21.22 14.97
CA GLN A 203 8.74 21.41 13.62
C GLN A 203 7.43 20.65 13.40
N ARG A 204 6.65 21.10 12.42
CA ARG A 204 5.42 20.43 11.98
C ARG A 204 5.72 19.52 10.79
N THR A 205 6.65 18.60 11.01
CA THR A 205 7.19 17.71 9.99
C THR A 205 7.00 16.26 10.40
N LYS A 206 6.74 15.43 9.41
CA LYS A 206 6.74 13.97 9.55
C LYS A 206 7.27 13.37 8.25
N PHE A 207 8.23 12.47 8.39
CA PHE A 207 8.81 11.72 7.28
C PHE A 207 8.82 10.24 7.63
N LEU A 208 8.81 9.41 6.59
CA LEU A 208 9.09 7.99 6.67
C LEU A 208 10.40 7.73 5.93
N ALA A 209 11.39 7.19 6.62
CA ALA A 209 12.57 6.59 6.00
C ALA A 209 12.46 5.07 6.12
N VAL A 210 12.78 4.34 5.06
CA VAL A 210 12.84 2.87 5.06
C VAL A 210 14.10 2.47 4.35
N HIS A 211 14.80 1.49 4.90
CA HIS A 211 15.83 0.78 4.16
C HIS A 211 15.69 -0.72 4.33
N ARG A 212 16.08 -1.47 3.30
CA ARG A 212 15.99 -2.93 3.31
C ARG A 212 17.13 -3.51 2.50
N ILE A 213 17.75 -4.54 3.04
CA ILE A 213 18.84 -5.27 2.40
C ILE A 213 18.49 -6.76 2.36
N GLY A 214 18.96 -7.46 1.34
CA GLY A 214 18.84 -8.89 1.32
C GLY A 214 19.43 -9.54 0.10
N TYR A 215 19.13 -10.82 -0.04
CA TYR A 215 19.69 -11.65 -1.09
C TYR A 215 18.64 -12.61 -1.63
N GLN A 216 18.66 -12.78 -2.94
CA GLN A 216 17.87 -13.78 -3.62
C GLN A 216 18.79 -14.81 -4.25
N PHE A 217 18.58 -16.06 -3.87
CA PHE A 217 19.04 -17.26 -4.54
C PHE A 217 18.00 -17.74 -5.56
N GLU A 218 18.28 -18.86 -6.19
CA GLU A 218 17.44 -19.45 -7.22
C GLU A 218 16.04 -19.85 -6.73
N PHE A 219 15.92 -20.27 -5.47
CA PHE A 219 14.67 -20.79 -4.88
C PHE A 219 14.28 -20.12 -3.56
N LEU A 220 15.12 -19.22 -3.03
CA LEU A 220 14.93 -18.57 -1.74
C LEU A 220 15.36 -17.10 -1.83
N LYS A 221 14.55 -16.21 -1.26
CA LYS A 221 14.83 -14.79 -1.06
C LYS A 221 14.60 -14.48 0.41
N PHE A 222 15.47 -13.69 1.00
CA PHE A 222 15.28 -13.19 2.36
C PHE A 222 15.75 -11.74 2.44
N GLY A 223 15.10 -10.96 3.30
CA GLY A 223 15.44 -9.56 3.54
C GLY A 223 15.31 -9.19 5.00
N ILE A 224 16.07 -8.17 5.38
CA ILE A 224 15.98 -7.46 6.65
C ILE A 224 15.92 -5.97 6.35
N GLY A 225 15.05 -5.25 7.04
CA GLY A 225 14.93 -3.80 6.88
C GLY A 225 14.54 -3.11 8.16
N GLU A 226 14.79 -1.81 8.20
CA GLU A 226 14.28 -0.93 9.24
C GLU A 226 13.43 0.15 8.58
N SER A 227 12.42 0.63 9.31
CA SER A 227 11.68 1.82 8.95
C SER A 227 11.63 2.78 10.11
N SER A 228 11.71 4.08 9.85
CA SER A 228 11.79 5.13 10.84
C SER A 228 10.81 6.26 10.51
N ILE A 229 9.92 6.56 11.44
CA ILE A 229 9.14 7.80 11.44
C ILE A 229 10.00 8.89 12.08
N ILE A 230 10.32 9.90 11.29
CA ILE A 230 11.05 11.08 11.73
C ILE A 230 10.03 12.19 11.91
N SER A 231 9.72 12.55 13.15
CA SER A 231 8.64 13.49 13.44
C SER A 231 9.06 14.60 14.39
N GLY A 232 8.62 15.81 14.09
CA GLY A 232 8.85 16.99 14.93
C GLY A 232 10.25 17.57 14.90
N ILE A 233 11.18 17.00 14.14
CA ILE A 233 12.55 17.46 14.01
C ILE A 233 12.89 17.75 12.55
N PRO A 234 13.94 18.56 12.29
CA PRO A 234 14.47 18.73 10.95
C PRO A 234 14.94 17.39 10.36
N LEU A 235 14.64 17.18 9.08
CA LEU A 235 15.26 16.10 8.33
C LEU A 235 16.76 16.41 8.16
N THR A 236 17.61 15.50 8.60
CA THR A 236 19.06 15.62 8.50
C THR A 236 19.63 14.40 7.78
N PHE A 237 20.85 14.52 7.25
CA PHE A 237 21.55 13.34 6.72
C PHE A 237 21.83 12.28 7.78
N PHE A 238 21.75 12.61 9.07
CA PHE A 238 21.93 11.63 10.14
C PHE A 238 20.69 10.75 10.32
N ASN A 239 19.50 11.36 10.39
CA ASN A 239 18.24 10.63 10.55
C ASN A 239 17.65 10.07 9.25
N ALA A 240 18.08 10.55 8.08
CA ALA A 240 17.72 9.98 6.78
C ALA A 240 18.84 9.14 6.14
N ASN A 241 19.88 8.78 6.89
CA ASN A 241 21.03 8.07 6.33
C ASN A 241 20.63 6.65 5.90
N PRO A 242 20.72 6.28 4.61
CA PRO A 242 20.45 4.93 4.14
C PRO A 242 21.35 3.84 4.76
N MET A 243 22.46 4.23 5.38
CA MET A 243 23.48 3.32 5.93
C MET A 243 23.51 3.28 7.47
N ASN A 244 22.65 4.04 8.16
CA ASN A 244 22.54 3.97 9.61
C ASN A 244 21.52 2.91 10.03
N PHE A 245 21.81 2.20 11.12
CA PHE A 245 20.80 1.43 11.86
C PHE A 245 20.14 2.37 12.86
N TRP A 246 18.90 2.77 12.61
CA TRP A 246 18.22 3.81 13.38
C TRP A 246 17.92 3.38 14.81
N HIS A 247 17.73 2.08 15.06
CA HIS A 247 17.62 1.54 16.42
C HIS A 247 18.84 1.82 17.31
N ASN A 248 20.00 2.17 16.73
CA ASN A 248 21.22 2.46 17.48
C ASN A 248 21.55 3.97 17.60
N THR A 249 20.73 4.86 17.03
CA THR A 249 20.99 6.31 17.12
C THR A 249 20.39 6.95 18.36
N TYR A 250 19.37 6.32 18.97
CA TYR A 250 18.66 6.81 20.17
C TYR A 250 18.21 8.27 20.05
N GLU A 251 17.92 8.72 18.83
CA GLU A 251 17.56 10.10 18.55
C GLU A 251 16.10 10.38 18.92
N VAL A 252 15.89 11.49 19.63
CA VAL A 252 14.54 11.95 19.98
C VAL A 252 13.77 12.31 18.71
N GLY A 253 12.51 11.92 18.62
CA GLY A 253 11.66 12.19 17.46
C GLY A 253 11.70 11.08 16.39
N LEU A 254 12.40 9.98 16.66
CA LEU A 254 12.35 8.76 15.85
C LEU A 254 11.41 7.71 16.47
N ASN A 255 10.64 7.05 15.62
CA ASN A 255 10.03 5.77 15.93
C ASN A 255 10.48 4.74 14.90
N VAL A 256 11.11 3.65 15.33
CA VAL A 256 11.85 2.75 14.44
C VAL A 256 11.28 1.35 14.56
N THR A 257 10.96 0.71 13.44
CA THR A 257 10.61 -0.71 13.39
C THR A 257 11.71 -1.51 12.71
N LEU A 258 11.88 -2.76 13.10
CA LEU A 258 12.70 -3.76 12.43
C LEU A 258 11.80 -4.81 11.75
N GLY A 259 12.12 -5.15 10.50
CA GLY A 259 11.37 -6.12 9.72
C GLY A 259 12.24 -7.19 9.07
N PHE A 260 11.67 -8.38 8.92
CA PHE A 260 12.28 -9.54 8.28
C PHE A 260 11.27 -10.18 7.34
N ASP A 261 11.73 -10.64 6.19
CA ASP A 261 10.89 -11.42 5.30
C ASP A 261 11.67 -12.53 4.61
N ILE A 262 10.91 -13.56 4.25
CA ILE A 262 11.38 -14.74 3.54
C ILE A 262 10.37 -15.10 2.46
N GLU A 263 10.88 -15.51 1.31
CA GLU A 263 10.08 -15.94 0.17
C GLU A 263 10.80 -17.10 -0.50
N GLY A 264 10.10 -18.18 -0.80
CA GLY A 264 10.69 -19.34 -1.45
C GLY A 264 9.76 -19.97 -2.47
N VAL A 265 10.34 -20.59 -3.49
CA VAL A 265 9.59 -21.34 -4.50
C VAL A 265 9.98 -22.81 -4.48
N ILE A 266 8.98 -23.68 -4.45
CA ILE A 266 9.12 -25.14 -4.35
C ILE A 266 8.26 -25.85 -5.40
N GLY A 267 8.44 -27.17 -5.51
CA GLY A 267 7.75 -28.02 -6.48
C GLY A 267 8.53 -28.23 -7.78
N LYS A 268 8.17 -29.27 -8.55
CA LYS A 268 8.91 -29.69 -9.76
C LYS A 268 9.04 -28.60 -10.83
N LYS A 269 8.12 -27.62 -10.82
CA LYS A 269 8.09 -26.48 -11.74
C LYS A 269 8.15 -25.13 -11.01
N ARG A 270 8.59 -25.09 -9.73
CA ARG A 270 8.54 -23.88 -8.90
C ARG A 270 7.14 -23.25 -8.84
N ASN A 271 6.12 -24.10 -8.86
CA ASN A 271 4.73 -23.68 -8.98
C ASN A 271 4.07 -23.42 -7.63
N ILE A 272 4.80 -23.57 -6.52
CA ILE A 272 4.33 -23.19 -5.18
C ILE A 272 5.30 -22.14 -4.64
N ARG A 273 4.77 -20.99 -4.25
CA ARG A 273 5.50 -19.92 -3.57
C ARG A 273 5.02 -19.87 -2.13
N LEU A 274 5.95 -19.89 -1.18
CA LEU A 274 5.71 -19.71 0.24
C LEU A 274 6.39 -18.44 0.68
N TYR A 275 5.77 -17.69 1.58
CA TYR A 275 6.35 -16.46 2.07
C TYR A 275 5.92 -16.13 3.49
N GLY A 276 6.75 -15.33 4.15
CA GLY A 276 6.47 -14.78 5.46
C GLY A 276 7.13 -13.43 5.67
N GLU A 277 6.53 -12.60 6.51
CA GLU A 277 7.03 -11.31 6.94
C GLU A 277 6.76 -11.15 8.44
N PHE A 278 7.73 -10.61 9.15
CA PHE A 278 7.64 -10.26 10.56
C PHE A 278 8.09 -8.81 10.72
N LEU A 279 7.34 -8.01 11.46
CA LEU A 279 7.67 -6.62 11.78
C LEU A 279 7.59 -6.42 13.29
N LEU A 280 8.53 -5.70 13.87
CA LEU A 280 8.62 -5.38 15.29
C LEU A 280 8.90 -3.89 15.45
N ASP A 281 8.07 -3.19 16.23
CA ASP A 281 8.16 -1.73 16.44
C ASP A 281 9.12 -1.36 17.57
N ASP A 282 9.35 -2.25 18.54
CA ASP A 282 10.15 -1.88 19.71
C ASP A 282 10.86 -3.10 20.29
N VAL A 283 12.17 -2.98 20.48
CA VAL A 283 13.02 -4.05 21.02
C VAL A 283 13.43 -3.64 22.42
N LYS A 284 13.07 -4.44 23.42
CA LYS A 284 13.61 -4.25 24.76
C LYS A 284 15.10 -4.60 24.78
N THR A 285 15.95 -3.59 24.73
CA THR A 285 17.41 -3.74 24.84
C THR A 285 17.89 -3.42 26.25
N SER A 286 19.16 -3.69 26.56
CA SER A 286 19.76 -3.32 27.86
C SER A 286 19.81 -1.81 28.10
N VAL A 287 19.69 -1.01 27.03
CA VAL A 287 19.71 0.46 27.09
C VAL A 287 18.31 1.07 26.91
N GLU A 288 17.32 0.28 26.48
CA GLU A 288 15.91 0.65 26.36
C GLU A 288 15.02 -0.31 27.18
N PRO A 289 15.02 -0.19 28.53
CA PRO A 289 14.27 -1.09 29.40
C PRO A 289 12.74 -0.98 29.24
N GLY A 290 12.27 0.09 28.60
CA GLY A 290 10.85 0.39 28.34
C GLY A 290 10.31 -0.12 27.00
N GLY A 291 11.11 -0.87 26.22
CA GLY A 291 10.66 -1.36 24.91
C GLY A 291 9.40 -2.23 24.98
N ASN A 292 8.56 -2.16 23.94
CA ASN A 292 7.32 -2.94 23.82
C ASN A 292 7.47 -4.17 22.89
N PRO A 293 7.98 -5.32 23.39
CA PRO A 293 8.20 -6.52 22.58
C PRO A 293 6.90 -7.15 22.04
N LEU A 294 5.73 -6.67 22.48
CA LEU A 294 4.42 -7.11 21.99
C LEU A 294 3.93 -6.30 20.79
N ALA A 295 4.63 -5.24 20.38
CA ALA A 295 4.28 -4.42 19.22
C ALA A 295 4.85 -5.05 17.94
N PHE A 296 4.20 -6.10 17.44
CA PHE A 296 4.66 -6.82 16.26
C PHE A 296 3.53 -7.17 15.30
N GLY A 297 3.92 -7.55 14.08
CA GLY A 297 3.04 -8.13 13.08
C GLY A 297 3.67 -9.38 12.48
N LEU A 298 2.82 -10.32 12.08
CA LEU A 298 3.20 -11.53 11.36
C LEU A 298 2.31 -11.68 10.12
N SER A 299 2.91 -11.97 8.98
CA SER A 299 2.22 -12.26 7.73
C SER A 299 2.79 -13.56 7.17
N LEU A 300 1.94 -14.52 6.85
CA LEU A 300 2.31 -15.82 6.28
C LEU A 300 1.43 -16.09 5.07
N GLY A 301 1.98 -16.62 4.00
CA GLY A 301 1.17 -16.97 2.85
C GLY A 301 1.77 -17.98 1.90
N ALA A 302 0.90 -18.49 1.05
CA ALA A 302 1.21 -19.46 0.03
C ALA A 302 0.46 -19.11 -1.26
N GLN A 303 1.12 -19.34 -2.40
CA GLN A 303 0.51 -19.26 -3.72
C GLN A 303 0.82 -20.53 -4.50
N TRP A 304 -0.18 -21.10 -5.14
CA TRP A 304 -0.07 -22.29 -5.96
C TRP A 304 -0.54 -21.99 -7.39
N HIS A 305 0.41 -22.09 -8.32
CA HIS A 305 0.16 -22.09 -9.75
C HIS A 305 -0.31 -23.49 -10.14
N VAL A 306 -1.63 -23.63 -10.30
CA VAL A 306 -2.28 -24.90 -10.61
C VAL A 306 -1.92 -25.32 -12.03
N PHE A 307 -2.00 -24.38 -12.97
CA PHE A 307 -1.53 -24.54 -14.34
C PHE A 307 -1.12 -23.19 -14.92
N GLU A 308 -0.22 -23.24 -15.90
CA GLU A 308 0.30 -22.08 -16.60
C GLU A 308 -0.08 -22.14 -18.08
N ARG A 309 -0.18 -20.96 -18.69
CA ARG A 309 -0.34 -20.74 -20.11
C ARG A 309 0.60 -19.61 -20.53
N ASP A 310 1.08 -19.69 -21.77
CA ASP A 310 1.96 -18.69 -22.37
C ASP A 310 1.19 -17.53 -23.02
N GLU A 311 -0.15 -17.59 -23.00
CA GLU A 311 -1.01 -16.59 -23.62
C GLU A 311 -0.99 -15.28 -22.83
N GLU A 312 -0.83 -14.17 -23.52
CA GLU A 312 -0.98 -12.84 -22.92
C GLU A 312 -2.46 -12.45 -22.87
N HIS A 313 -2.89 -11.92 -21.74
CA HIS A 313 -4.18 -11.26 -21.65
C HIS A 313 -4.17 -9.99 -22.49
N PHE A 314 -5.09 -9.88 -23.44
CA PHE A 314 -5.16 -8.72 -24.34
C PHE A 314 -6.13 -7.63 -23.88
N GLY A 315 -6.82 -7.80 -22.75
CA GLY A 315 -7.69 -6.78 -22.22
C GLY A 315 -6.91 -5.66 -21.52
N PRO A 316 -7.46 -4.44 -21.46
CA PRO A 316 -6.95 -3.39 -20.60
C PRO A 316 -6.71 -3.87 -19.15
N ASN A 317 -5.54 -3.53 -18.61
CA ASN A 317 -5.11 -3.88 -17.26
C ASN A 317 -5.52 -2.78 -16.27
N PHE A 318 -6.58 -3.04 -15.49
CA PHE A 318 -7.14 -2.12 -14.49
C PHE A 318 -6.49 -2.22 -13.12
N ASP A 319 -5.26 -2.71 -13.09
CA ASP A 319 -4.52 -2.81 -11.87
C ASP A 319 -4.05 -1.41 -11.43
N TYR A 320 -4.76 -0.84 -10.44
CA TYR A 320 -4.36 0.40 -9.76
C TYR A 320 -3.03 0.26 -9.01
N THR A 321 -2.47 -0.95 -8.94
CA THR A 321 -1.16 -1.22 -8.39
C THR A 321 -0.09 -1.39 -9.47
N ARG A 322 -0.41 -1.23 -10.77
CA ARG A 322 0.55 -1.37 -11.89
C ARG A 322 1.79 -0.49 -11.76
N ASN A 323 1.59 0.69 -11.17
CA ASN A 323 2.64 1.65 -10.91
C ASN A 323 3.08 1.59 -9.45
N THR A 324 2.91 0.50 -8.72
CA THR A 324 3.45 0.41 -7.35
C THR A 324 4.96 0.24 -7.41
N LEU A 325 5.68 0.99 -6.58
CA LEU A 325 7.09 0.74 -6.30
C LEU A 325 7.18 -0.50 -5.43
N GLN A 326 7.74 -1.55 -5.98
CA GLN A 326 7.95 -2.80 -5.25
C GLN A 326 9.24 -3.43 -5.74
N GLU A 327 9.89 -4.16 -4.85
CA GLU A 327 10.95 -5.06 -5.28
C GLU A 327 10.36 -6.25 -6.03
N GLY A 328 11.13 -6.80 -6.98
CA GLY A 328 10.74 -8.06 -7.61
C GLY A 328 10.72 -9.21 -6.60
N GLY A 329 9.67 -10.02 -6.64
CA GLY A 329 9.64 -11.35 -6.01
C GLY A 329 10.13 -12.43 -6.97
N PHE A 330 9.83 -13.70 -6.65
CA PHE A 330 9.89 -14.78 -7.62
C PHE A 330 8.74 -14.62 -8.62
N ASN A 331 9.08 -14.47 -9.90
CA ASN A 331 8.11 -14.55 -10.97
C ASN A 331 7.96 -16.00 -11.39
N PHE A 332 6.71 -16.45 -11.50
CA PHE A 332 6.40 -17.71 -12.14
C PHE A 332 6.63 -17.62 -13.66
N THR A 333 6.81 -18.75 -14.32
CA THR A 333 7.18 -18.80 -15.74
C THR A 333 6.01 -18.46 -16.67
N GLY A 334 4.77 -18.73 -16.25
CA GLY A 334 3.56 -18.47 -17.04
C GLY A 334 3.06 -17.02 -16.96
N LYS A 335 2.50 -16.54 -18.08
CA LYS A 335 1.84 -15.21 -18.17
C LYS A 335 0.35 -15.27 -17.85
N SER A 336 -0.25 -16.44 -17.97
CA SER A 336 -1.66 -16.72 -17.71
C SER A 336 -1.83 -18.11 -17.08
N GLY A 337 -3.04 -18.45 -16.62
CA GLY A 337 -3.29 -19.68 -15.89
C GLY A 337 -4.24 -19.48 -14.71
N LEU A 338 -4.18 -20.40 -13.74
CA LEU A 338 -4.90 -20.30 -12.47
C LEU A 338 -3.91 -20.28 -11.31
N VAL A 339 -4.01 -19.25 -10.50
CA VAL A 339 -3.26 -19.08 -9.25
C VAL A 339 -4.24 -19.12 -8.09
N LEU A 340 -4.00 -20.01 -7.14
CA LEU A 340 -4.69 -20.02 -5.86
C LEU A 340 -3.76 -19.45 -4.80
N GLY A 341 -4.28 -18.60 -3.93
CA GLY A 341 -3.51 -17.95 -2.87
C GLY A 341 -4.17 -18.10 -1.51
N PHE A 342 -3.35 -18.10 -0.47
CA PHE A 342 -3.78 -17.93 0.91
C PHE A 342 -2.80 -16.99 1.61
N GLN A 343 -3.31 -16.05 2.39
CA GLN A 343 -2.52 -15.18 3.25
C GLN A 343 -3.19 -15.05 4.62
N ALA A 344 -2.42 -15.20 5.68
CA ALA A 344 -2.80 -14.88 7.04
C ALA A 344 -1.95 -13.70 7.52
N VAL A 345 -2.58 -12.65 8.03
CA VAL A 345 -1.92 -11.49 8.64
C VAL A 345 -2.44 -11.33 10.06
N TRP A 346 -1.55 -11.11 11.00
CA TRP A 346 -1.86 -10.77 12.37
C TRP A 346 -1.04 -9.55 12.76
N ALA A 347 -1.72 -8.46 13.13
CA ALA A 347 -1.13 -7.27 13.70
C ALA A 347 -1.57 -7.16 15.15
N THR A 348 -0.62 -7.12 16.09
CA THR A 348 -0.97 -7.01 17.51
C THR A 348 -1.57 -5.64 17.82
N ARG A 349 -2.18 -5.52 18.99
CA ARG A 349 -2.79 -4.28 19.49
C ARG A 349 -1.87 -3.06 19.48
N TYR A 350 -0.56 -3.30 19.62
CA TYR A 350 0.42 -2.22 19.79
C TYR A 350 1.17 -1.86 18.52
N LEU A 351 1.06 -2.67 17.46
CA LEU A 351 1.74 -2.40 16.19
C LEU A 351 1.32 -1.01 15.64
N TYR A 352 2.27 -0.27 15.09
CA TYR A 352 2.07 1.08 14.52
C TYR A 352 1.59 2.16 15.49
N SER A 353 1.40 1.83 16.76
CA SER A 353 0.78 2.70 17.75
C SER A 353 1.83 3.29 18.67
N ARG A 354 1.57 4.50 19.18
CA ARG A 354 2.40 5.19 20.16
C ARG A 354 1.56 5.61 21.36
N ALA A 355 2.27 5.96 22.43
CA ALA A 355 1.69 6.56 23.61
C ALA A 355 0.90 7.83 23.27
N MET A 356 -0.02 8.23 24.16
CA MET A 356 -0.93 9.33 23.88
C MET A 356 -0.26 10.70 23.70
N ASP A 357 0.94 10.83 24.23
CA ASP A 357 1.79 12.02 24.16
C ASP A 357 2.63 12.11 22.87
N ASP A 358 2.67 11.05 22.04
CA ASP A 358 3.39 11.01 20.75
C ASP A 358 2.50 10.60 19.56
N PRO A 359 1.49 11.40 19.16
CA PRO A 359 0.65 11.09 18.00
C PRO A 359 1.43 11.06 16.68
N LEU A 360 2.48 11.87 16.55
CA LEU A 360 3.21 12.01 15.30
C LEU A 360 4.18 10.86 15.05
N GLY A 361 4.63 10.17 16.09
CA GLY A 361 5.46 8.96 15.98
C GLY A 361 4.72 7.71 15.52
N LYS A 362 3.38 7.73 15.40
CA LYS A 362 2.59 6.61 14.86
C LYS A 362 3.03 6.27 13.43
N PHE A 363 3.00 5.00 13.05
CA PHE A 363 3.31 4.55 11.67
C PHE A 363 2.12 4.77 10.72
N THR A 364 1.77 6.04 10.59
CA THR A 364 0.63 6.50 9.81
C THR A 364 0.96 7.75 9.01
N PHE A 365 0.32 7.89 7.85
CA PHE A 365 0.41 9.06 6.99
C PHE A 365 -0.94 9.78 6.92
N HIS A 366 -0.88 11.09 6.83
CA HIS A 366 -2.04 11.97 6.78
C HIS A 366 -2.25 12.46 5.37
N ASN A 367 -3.48 12.32 4.89
CA ASN A 367 -3.88 12.87 3.60
C ASN A 367 -4.91 13.96 3.84
N GLN A 368 -4.59 15.16 3.39
CA GLN A 368 -5.59 16.21 3.27
C GLN A 368 -6.47 15.94 2.05
N LEU A 369 -7.77 15.95 2.27
CA LEU A 369 -8.76 15.74 1.22
C LEU A 369 -9.73 16.89 1.19
N GLN A 370 -10.00 17.37 -0.02
CA GLN A 370 -11.15 18.19 -0.28
C GLN A 370 -12.37 17.26 -0.38
N LEU A 371 -13.29 17.41 0.57
CA LEU A 371 -14.56 16.67 0.63
C LEU A 371 -15.70 17.43 -0.05
N GLY A 372 -15.47 18.67 -0.49
CA GLY A 372 -16.46 19.51 -1.18
C GLY A 372 -15.90 20.91 -1.43
N VAL A 373 -16.70 21.82 -1.98
CA VAL A 373 -16.26 23.21 -2.16
C VAL A 373 -16.02 23.85 -0.79
N GLY A 374 -14.76 24.11 -0.45
CA GLY A 374 -14.34 24.73 0.82
C GLY A 374 -14.29 23.79 2.04
N HIS A 375 -14.69 22.52 1.91
CA HIS A 375 -14.65 21.56 3.01
C HIS A 375 -13.43 20.66 2.90
N TRP A 376 -12.57 20.67 3.93
CA TRP A 376 -11.37 19.86 3.97
C TRP A 376 -11.37 18.95 5.19
N SER A 377 -10.86 17.74 5.03
CA SER A 377 -10.66 16.80 6.12
C SER A 377 -9.29 16.15 6.02
N VAL A 378 -8.80 15.68 7.16
CA VAL A 378 -7.55 14.94 7.26
C VAL A 378 -7.90 13.51 7.59
N LEU A 379 -7.40 12.58 6.78
CA LEU A 379 -7.55 11.15 7.02
C LEU A 379 -6.19 10.50 7.26
N GLU A 380 -6.11 9.74 8.34
CA GLU A 380 -4.93 9.00 8.76
C GLU A 380 -4.96 7.57 8.17
N ASN A 381 -3.83 7.11 7.64
CA ASN A 381 -3.68 5.78 7.03
C ASN A 381 -2.48 5.07 7.59
N TYR A 382 -2.58 3.77 7.86
CA TYR A 382 -1.40 2.97 8.20
C TYR A 382 -0.50 2.84 6.97
N ILE A 383 0.80 2.96 7.20
CA ILE A 383 1.81 2.88 6.14
C ILE A 383 1.94 1.43 5.63
N GLY A 384 1.94 0.48 6.57
CA GLY A 384 1.96 -0.96 6.35
C GLY A 384 0.56 -1.56 6.22
N PHE A 385 0.24 -2.55 7.04
CA PHE A 385 -1.03 -3.25 6.98
C PHE A 385 -2.21 -2.27 7.16
N THR A 386 -2.97 -2.07 6.09
CA THR A 386 -3.96 -0.97 5.99
C THR A 386 -5.13 -1.12 6.96
N HIS A 387 -5.39 -2.35 7.41
CA HIS A 387 -6.40 -2.65 8.41
C HIS A 387 -5.96 -2.28 9.84
N GLY A 388 -4.66 -2.03 10.05
CA GLY A 388 -4.14 -1.54 11.32
C GLY A 388 -3.85 -2.59 12.38
N PRO A 389 -3.50 -2.16 13.59
CA PRO A 389 -3.26 -3.03 14.72
C PRO A 389 -4.53 -3.70 15.22
N ASP A 390 -4.34 -4.62 16.17
CA ASP A 390 -5.40 -5.35 16.86
C ASP A 390 -6.31 -6.09 15.87
N SER A 391 -5.70 -6.69 14.84
CA SER A 391 -6.46 -7.25 13.75
C SER A 391 -5.81 -8.49 13.12
N VAL A 392 -6.66 -9.34 12.57
CA VAL A 392 -6.31 -10.61 11.95
C VAL A 392 -7.06 -10.73 10.63
N LEU A 393 -6.34 -10.98 9.55
CA LEU A 393 -6.91 -11.23 8.23
C LEU A 393 -6.52 -12.63 7.77
N LEU A 394 -7.50 -13.44 7.38
CA LEU A 394 -7.33 -14.70 6.67
C LEU A 394 -7.93 -14.53 5.28
N GLU A 395 -7.10 -14.56 4.25
CA GLU A 395 -7.50 -14.24 2.89
C GLU A 395 -7.19 -15.38 1.92
N PHE A 396 -8.21 -15.85 1.23
CA PHE A 396 -8.09 -16.80 0.12
C PHE A 396 -8.23 -16.05 -1.19
N GLN A 397 -7.45 -16.44 -2.19
CA GLN A 397 -7.43 -15.78 -3.49
C GLN A 397 -7.48 -16.82 -4.61
N ALA A 398 -8.13 -16.46 -5.71
CA ALA A 398 -8.08 -17.18 -6.97
C ALA A 398 -7.97 -16.16 -8.10
N ASP A 399 -6.87 -16.19 -8.85
CA ASP A 399 -6.69 -15.37 -10.05
C ASP A 399 -6.59 -16.31 -11.26
N TYR A 400 -7.61 -16.28 -12.11
CA TYR A 400 -7.63 -16.96 -13.38
C TYR A 400 -7.43 -15.95 -14.49
N ILE A 401 -6.39 -16.13 -15.29
CA ILE A 401 -6.10 -15.29 -16.45
C ILE A 401 -6.04 -16.19 -17.69
N ASP A 402 -6.66 -15.73 -18.75
CA ASP A 402 -6.57 -16.27 -20.09
C ASP A 402 -6.58 -15.10 -21.11
N LYS A 403 -6.43 -15.42 -22.39
CA LYS A 403 -6.44 -14.44 -23.48
C LYS A 403 -7.62 -13.47 -23.43
N ASN A 404 -8.82 -13.98 -23.11
CA ASN A 404 -10.06 -13.21 -23.12
C ASN A 404 -10.61 -12.92 -21.72
N TRP A 405 -10.25 -13.71 -20.72
CA TRP A 405 -10.86 -13.66 -19.39
C TRP A 405 -9.82 -13.33 -18.34
N ARG A 406 -10.22 -12.53 -17.35
CA ARG A 406 -9.52 -12.43 -16.07
C ARG A 406 -10.56 -12.50 -14.97
N ILE A 407 -10.45 -13.47 -14.07
CA ILE A 407 -11.36 -13.67 -12.94
C ILE A 407 -10.51 -13.60 -11.69
N GLN A 408 -10.77 -12.60 -10.87
CA GLN A 408 -10.09 -12.41 -9.59
C GLN A 408 -11.10 -12.55 -8.47
N SER A 409 -10.93 -13.57 -7.66
CA SER A 409 -11.76 -13.81 -6.49
C SER A 409 -10.90 -13.74 -5.25
N THR A 410 -11.41 -13.08 -4.22
CA THR A 410 -10.83 -12.96 -2.90
C THR A 410 -11.92 -13.30 -1.90
N PHE A 411 -11.61 -14.10 -0.89
CA PHE A 411 -12.50 -14.35 0.23
C PHE A 411 -11.69 -14.14 1.50
N GLY A 412 -12.04 -13.10 2.25
CA GLY A 412 -11.40 -12.78 3.52
C GLY A 412 -12.28 -13.11 4.73
N ILE A 413 -11.67 -13.53 5.83
CA ILE A 413 -12.20 -13.39 7.19
C ILE A 413 -11.32 -12.36 7.87
N PHE A 414 -11.93 -11.27 8.35
CA PHE A 414 -11.23 -10.22 9.06
C PHE A 414 -11.80 -10.09 10.46
N LEU A 415 -10.93 -10.23 11.45
CA LEU A 415 -11.23 -10.08 12.87
C LEU A 415 -10.53 -8.81 13.34
N TRP A 416 -11.20 -7.98 14.13
CA TRP A 416 -10.54 -6.89 14.84
C TRP A 416 -11.01 -6.79 16.29
N GLY A 417 -10.12 -6.30 17.13
CA GLY A 417 -10.41 -5.93 18.51
C GLY A 417 -10.74 -4.45 18.67
N GLU A 418 -11.13 -4.11 19.90
CA GLU A 418 -11.55 -2.78 20.35
C GLU A 418 -10.58 -1.67 19.95
N SER A 419 -9.28 -1.94 20.02
CA SER A 419 -8.26 -0.93 19.71
C SER A 419 -8.03 -0.77 18.21
N GLY A 420 -8.30 -1.80 17.42
CA GLY A 420 -8.19 -1.74 15.95
C GLY A 420 -9.26 -0.84 15.33
N ARG A 421 -10.47 -0.84 15.90
CA ARG A 421 -11.61 -0.02 15.45
C ARG A 421 -11.51 1.44 15.89
N ALA A 422 -11.09 1.67 17.14
CA ALA A 422 -11.12 2.98 17.78
C ALA A 422 -9.96 3.91 17.38
N ASN A 423 -8.98 3.45 16.60
CA ASN A 423 -7.75 4.18 16.30
C ASN A 423 -7.91 5.30 15.23
N SER A 424 -8.82 6.23 15.48
CA SER A 424 -8.51 7.67 15.42
C SER A 424 -8.08 8.21 16.81
N GLY A 425 -8.20 7.41 17.87
CA GLY A 425 -7.80 7.73 19.24
C GLY A 425 -6.39 7.27 19.64
N PHE A 426 -5.97 7.68 20.82
CA PHE A 426 -4.69 7.39 21.42
C PHE A 426 -4.79 6.15 22.33
N LEU A 427 -3.79 5.25 22.30
CA LEU A 427 -3.76 4.09 23.20
C LEU A 427 -2.81 4.35 24.39
N PRO A 428 -3.14 3.87 25.60
CA PRO A 428 -2.18 3.84 26.70
C PRO A 428 -1.06 2.83 26.40
N THR A 429 0.19 3.24 26.61
CA THR A 429 1.38 2.38 26.51
C THR A 429 1.28 1.23 27.51
N TYR A 430 1.42 -0.01 27.03
CA TYR A 430 1.49 -1.18 27.92
C TYR A 430 2.90 -1.27 28.53
N GLN A 431 2.99 -1.07 29.85
CA GLN A 431 4.24 -1.15 30.62
C GLN A 431 4.41 -2.51 31.33
N GLY A 432 3.92 -3.60 30.75
CA GLY A 432 4.05 -4.94 31.33
C GLY A 432 5.45 -5.53 31.13
N ASN A 433 6.04 -6.08 32.20
CA ASN A 433 7.30 -6.80 32.13
C ASN A 433 7.10 -8.17 31.46
N ILE A 434 7.50 -8.33 30.21
CA ILE A 434 7.67 -9.65 29.59
C ILE A 434 9.16 -9.92 29.44
N ALA A 435 9.62 -10.96 30.12
CA ALA A 435 10.98 -11.46 30.00
C ALA A 435 11.11 -12.26 28.69
N ILE A 436 12.24 -12.10 27.99
CA ILE A 436 12.56 -12.76 26.71
C ILE A 436 12.45 -14.30 26.79
N GLY A 437 12.53 -14.89 27.99
CA GLY A 437 12.30 -16.33 28.23
C GLY A 437 10.85 -16.80 28.06
N GLY A 438 9.87 -15.89 27.98
CA GLY A 438 8.44 -16.19 27.78
C GLY A 438 7.99 -16.21 26.32
N LEU A 439 8.86 -15.94 25.35
CA LEU A 439 8.52 -15.97 23.92
C LEU A 439 8.00 -17.35 23.43
N PHE A 440 8.18 -18.40 24.24
CA PHE A 440 7.82 -19.78 23.94
C PHE A 440 6.65 -20.34 24.78
N ASP A 441 5.94 -19.51 25.57
CA ASP A 441 4.59 -19.86 26.08
C ASP A 441 3.46 -19.06 25.38
N PRO A 442 3.45 -18.93 24.04
CA PRO A 442 2.46 -18.10 23.37
C PRO A 442 1.08 -18.77 23.37
N ILE A 443 0.96 -20.09 23.50
CA ILE A 443 -0.32 -20.80 23.26
C ILE A 443 -1.39 -20.46 24.31
N ASN A 444 -1.00 -20.27 25.58
CA ASN A 444 -1.96 -20.00 26.66
C ASN A 444 -2.42 -18.53 26.71
N ASP A 445 -1.53 -17.57 26.45
CA ASP A 445 -1.90 -16.15 26.36
C ASP A 445 -2.52 -15.80 24.99
N LEU A 446 -2.09 -16.45 23.89
CA LEU A 446 -2.75 -16.30 22.58
C LEU A 446 -4.20 -16.74 22.65
N GLY A 447 -4.50 -17.90 23.25
CA GLY A 447 -5.87 -18.41 23.30
C GLY A 447 -6.82 -17.49 24.07
N ASN A 448 -6.35 -16.92 25.18
CA ASN A 448 -7.15 -16.02 26.01
C ASN A 448 -7.29 -14.63 25.37
N VAL A 449 -6.22 -14.02 24.85
CA VAL A 449 -6.28 -12.69 24.20
C VAL A 449 -6.99 -12.74 22.84
N PHE A 450 -6.83 -13.82 22.07
CA PHE A 450 -7.39 -13.95 20.72
C PHE A 450 -8.92 -14.13 20.72
N LEU A 451 -9.51 -14.75 21.76
CA LEU A 451 -10.96 -14.99 21.81
C LEU A 451 -11.69 -14.04 22.75
N SER A 452 -11.05 -13.50 23.80
CA SER A 452 -11.72 -12.60 24.74
C SER A 452 -11.83 -11.15 24.26
N GLY A 453 -11.23 -10.80 23.12
CA GLY A 453 -11.14 -9.43 22.60
C GLY A 453 -11.72 -9.21 21.20
N VAL A 454 -12.34 -10.22 20.57
CA VAL A 454 -12.95 -10.08 19.23
C VAL A 454 -14.26 -9.31 19.35
N GLU A 455 -14.29 -8.09 18.81
CA GLU A 455 -15.52 -7.28 18.79
C GLU A 455 -16.40 -7.53 17.57
N SER A 456 -15.76 -7.85 16.44
CA SER A 456 -16.41 -7.99 15.14
C SER A 456 -15.71 -9.04 14.29
N VAL A 457 -16.51 -9.69 13.45
CA VAL A 457 -16.05 -10.65 12.44
C VAL A 457 -16.63 -10.20 11.11
N LEU A 458 -15.75 -9.82 10.18
CA LEU A 458 -16.11 -9.52 8.80
C LEU A 458 -15.81 -10.67 7.87
N LEU A 459 -16.80 -11.06 7.07
CA LEU A 459 -16.56 -11.82 5.85
C LEU A 459 -16.40 -10.85 4.69
N LEU A 460 -15.32 -10.96 3.95
CA LEU A 460 -14.95 -10.09 2.84
C LEU A 460 -14.89 -10.87 1.51
N PRO A 461 -15.99 -11.49 1.02
CA PRO A 461 -16.02 -12.02 -0.34
C PRO A 461 -15.93 -10.87 -1.35
N LYS A 462 -15.07 -11.02 -2.34
CA LYS A 462 -14.96 -10.17 -3.51
C LYS A 462 -14.69 -11.04 -4.73
N VAL A 463 -15.51 -10.92 -5.76
CA VAL A 463 -15.31 -11.60 -7.03
C VAL A 463 -15.38 -10.55 -8.11
N ASN A 464 -14.34 -10.43 -8.93
CA ASN A 464 -14.30 -9.59 -10.11
C ASN A 464 -14.09 -10.48 -11.33
N VAL A 465 -14.91 -10.27 -12.35
CA VAL A 465 -14.87 -10.95 -13.63
C VAL A 465 -14.65 -9.91 -14.70
N PHE A 466 -13.59 -10.06 -15.48
CA PHE A 466 -13.23 -9.22 -16.60
C PHE A 466 -13.27 -10.07 -17.87
N TYR A 467 -13.88 -9.52 -18.91
CA TYR A 467 -14.00 -10.14 -20.22
C TYR A 467 -13.62 -9.16 -21.31
N ALA A 468 -12.67 -9.54 -22.16
CA ALA A 468 -12.20 -8.73 -23.28
C ALA A 468 -12.91 -9.14 -24.58
N PHE A 469 -13.60 -8.20 -25.22
CA PHE A 469 -14.17 -8.38 -26.56
C PHE A 469 -13.15 -8.03 -27.66
N LYS A 470 -12.27 -7.05 -27.38
CA LYS A 470 -11.20 -6.58 -28.26
C LYS A 470 -10.00 -6.14 -27.42
N ARG A 471 -8.83 -5.93 -28.06
CA ARG A 471 -7.59 -5.49 -27.40
C ARG A 471 -7.70 -4.19 -26.56
N TRP A 472 -8.72 -3.37 -26.80
CA TRP A 472 -8.90 -2.06 -26.16
C TRP A 472 -10.25 -1.93 -25.43
N LEU A 473 -11.09 -2.98 -25.45
CA LEU A 473 -12.42 -2.99 -24.86
C LEU A 473 -12.62 -4.22 -23.98
N SER A 474 -12.86 -3.98 -22.69
CA SER A 474 -13.27 -5.00 -21.74
C SER A 474 -14.61 -4.63 -21.09
N VAL A 475 -15.40 -5.65 -20.77
CA VAL A 475 -16.54 -5.56 -19.86
C VAL A 475 -16.11 -6.21 -18.55
N TYR A 476 -16.55 -5.68 -17.43
CA TYR A 476 -16.33 -6.32 -16.16
C TYR A 476 -17.55 -6.25 -15.25
N GLY A 477 -17.64 -7.23 -14.37
CA GLY A 477 -18.62 -7.31 -13.31
C GLY A 477 -17.92 -7.72 -12.04
N GLY A 478 -18.37 -7.21 -10.91
CA GLY A 478 -17.85 -7.51 -9.61
C GLY A 478 -18.96 -7.61 -8.58
N PHE A 479 -18.76 -8.48 -7.61
CA PHE A 479 -19.56 -8.58 -6.42
C PHE A 479 -18.60 -8.52 -5.24
N SER A 480 -18.88 -7.66 -4.27
CA SER A 480 -18.23 -7.74 -2.96
C SER A 480 -19.27 -7.70 -1.86
N ALA A 481 -19.14 -8.56 -0.86
CA ALA A 481 -19.85 -8.40 0.39
C ALA A 481 -18.84 -8.21 1.52
N GLU A 482 -19.28 -7.49 2.52
CA GLU A 482 -18.62 -7.23 3.78
C GLU A 482 -19.70 -7.53 4.82
N ILE A 483 -19.61 -8.67 5.50
CA ILE A 483 -20.67 -9.13 6.41
C ILE A 483 -20.13 -9.07 7.82
N ASP A 484 -20.59 -8.10 8.62
CA ASP A 484 -20.31 -8.07 10.06
C ASP A 484 -21.32 -8.97 10.76
N ILE A 485 -20.83 -10.12 11.22
CA ILE A 485 -21.64 -11.15 11.86
C ILE A 485 -22.17 -10.66 13.22
N LEU A 486 -21.42 -9.79 13.90
CA LEU A 486 -21.79 -9.26 15.22
C LEU A 486 -22.66 -8.01 15.09
N HIS A 487 -22.47 -7.23 14.04
CA HIS A 487 -23.26 -6.02 13.75
C HIS A 487 -23.90 -6.11 12.36
N ILE A 488 -24.97 -6.91 12.20
CA ILE A 488 -25.64 -7.12 10.90
C ILE A 488 -26.00 -5.79 10.20
N THR A 489 -26.33 -4.74 10.95
CA THR A 489 -26.63 -3.40 10.40
C THR A 489 -25.45 -2.73 9.69
N GLN A 490 -24.23 -3.19 9.94
CA GLN A 490 -22.97 -2.72 9.34
C GLN A 490 -22.55 -3.57 8.13
N SER A 491 -23.31 -4.62 7.81
CA SER A 491 -23.07 -5.44 6.63
C SER A 491 -23.36 -4.67 5.34
N ARG A 492 -22.48 -4.83 4.35
CA ARG A 492 -22.55 -4.20 3.05
C ARG A 492 -22.46 -5.25 1.96
N ILE A 493 -23.38 -5.20 1.01
CA ILE A 493 -23.29 -5.91 -0.26
C ILE A 493 -23.15 -4.86 -1.34
N THR A 494 -22.14 -5.02 -2.20
CA THR A 494 -21.87 -4.18 -3.36
C THR A 494 -21.87 -5.05 -4.61
N VAL A 495 -22.74 -4.71 -5.55
CA VAL A 495 -22.67 -5.23 -6.92
C VAL A 495 -22.16 -4.09 -7.78
N GLU A 496 -21.10 -4.34 -8.56
CA GLU A 496 -20.53 -3.38 -9.48
C GLU A 496 -20.44 -4.00 -10.87
N SER A 497 -20.73 -3.23 -11.91
CA SER A 497 -20.49 -3.65 -13.29
C SER A 497 -20.07 -2.45 -14.12
N GLY A 498 -19.29 -2.66 -15.16
CA GLY A 498 -18.77 -1.56 -15.96
C GLY A 498 -18.24 -2.01 -17.30
N VAL A 499 -18.05 -1.02 -18.16
CA VAL A 499 -17.34 -1.16 -19.43
C VAL A 499 -16.08 -0.33 -19.33
N ALA A 500 -14.99 -0.87 -19.86
CA ALA A 500 -13.69 -0.30 -19.68
C ALA A 500 -12.93 -0.25 -21.01
N MET A 501 -12.43 0.94 -21.33
CA MET A 501 -11.80 1.24 -22.62
C MET A 501 -10.49 2.00 -22.41
N ARG A 502 -9.48 1.71 -23.23
CA ARG A 502 -8.21 2.47 -23.30
C ARG A 502 -7.96 2.91 -24.73
N PHE A 503 -7.73 4.20 -24.93
CA PHE A 503 -7.42 4.82 -26.23
C PHE A 503 -5.93 5.19 -26.29
#